data_AF-A0A6J0VAI8-F1
#
_entry.id   AF-A0A6J0VAI8-F1
#
_cell.length_a   1.000
_cell.length_b   1.000
_cell.length_c   1.000
_cell.angle_alpha   90.00
_cell.angle_beta   90.00
_cell.angle_gamma   90.00
#
_symmetry.space_group_name_H-M   'P 1'
#
loop_
_entity.id
_entity.type
_entity.pdbx_description
1 polymer ?
#
loop_
_entity_poly.entity_id
_entity_poly.type
_entity_poly.pdbx_seq_one_letter_code
_entity_poly.pdbx_strand_id
1 'polypeptide(L)'
;MRLALVAFLGAFCTLQATFSLRIGAFNIQTFGDSKLSNETITDFIVRIVSAYDLTLIQEVRDADLSAVKKLMNRLNGASPHPFRPGGQMVLLAATWGGRDGGVRLRLPPLLLPLSPPREDLLAFLDSYYYEDGCEPCGNDTFSREPFVVKFAAPQTGVGGGAPPFRAFPRLEGGARAPCFDVLLLGDFNADCSFLLPEDWPHIRLRTSPLFQWLIPDTADTTAGRTHCAYDRIVATGARLQEGILPGSAQVNNFQQRFSLSYKDALAISDHYPVEVTLRST
;
A
#
# COMPACT_ATOMS: atom_id res chain seq x y z
N MET A 1 7.94 24.84 -64.48
CA MET A 1 7.08 24.36 -63.38
C MET A 1 7.51 22.97 -62.96
N ARG A 2 8.01 22.81 -61.74
CA ARG A 2 7.68 21.73 -60.78
C ARG A 2 8.67 21.82 -59.61
N LEU A 3 8.20 22.49 -58.55
CA LEU A 3 8.78 22.43 -57.20
C LEU A 3 8.74 20.97 -56.74
N ALA A 4 9.89 20.39 -56.37
CA ALA A 4 9.93 19.21 -55.54
C ALA A 4 10.10 19.68 -54.09
N LEU A 5 8.97 19.85 -53.40
CA LEU A 5 8.92 20.11 -51.98
C LEU A 5 9.17 18.78 -51.26
N VAL A 6 10.38 18.57 -50.74
CA VAL A 6 10.71 17.42 -49.90
C VAL A 6 10.06 17.66 -48.53
N ALA A 7 8.93 17.01 -48.28
CA ALA A 7 8.29 17.00 -46.97
C ALA A 7 9.10 16.12 -46.01
N PHE A 8 9.85 16.74 -45.11
CA PHE A 8 10.39 16.08 -43.91
C PHE A 8 9.21 15.77 -42.98
N LEU A 9 8.68 14.54 -43.05
CA LEU A 9 7.88 13.95 -41.99
C LEU A 9 8.82 13.60 -40.84
N GLY A 10 9.06 14.56 -39.96
CA GLY A 10 9.66 14.28 -38.66
C GLY A 10 8.74 13.37 -37.87
N ALA A 11 9.12 12.10 -37.71
CA ALA A 11 8.53 11.22 -36.72
C ALA A 11 8.88 11.80 -35.34
N PHE A 12 7.99 12.65 -34.80
CA PHE A 12 7.96 12.93 -33.37
C PHE A 12 7.54 11.62 -32.69
N CYS A 13 8.53 10.76 -32.43
CA CYS A 13 8.38 9.66 -31.50
C CYS A 13 8.31 10.31 -30.12
N THR A 14 7.11 10.72 -29.71
CA THR A 14 6.87 11.10 -28.31
C THR A 14 7.15 9.84 -27.50
N LEU A 15 8.31 9.81 -26.85
CA LEU A 15 8.62 8.85 -25.82
C LEU A 15 7.61 9.14 -24.69
N GLN A 16 6.42 8.54 -24.74
CA GLN A 16 5.52 8.57 -23.60
C GLN A 16 6.25 7.79 -22.51
N ALA A 17 6.70 8.51 -21.48
CA ALA A 17 7.18 7.86 -20.27
C ALA A 17 5.99 7.07 -19.72
N THR A 18 6.05 5.74 -19.84
CA THR A 18 5.07 4.88 -19.19
C THR A 18 5.34 4.98 -17.69
N PHE A 19 4.51 5.72 -16.98
CA PHE A 19 4.60 5.72 -15.53
C PHE A 19 4.10 4.38 -15.00
N SER A 20 4.52 4.01 -13.80
CA SER A 20 3.99 2.84 -13.11
C SER A 20 3.90 3.21 -11.65
N LEU A 21 2.82 2.82 -10.99
CA LEU A 21 2.61 3.10 -9.59
C LEU A 21 2.85 1.81 -8.80
N ARG A 22 3.93 1.76 -8.02
CA ARG A 22 4.26 0.62 -7.18
C ARG A 22 3.71 0.83 -5.78
N ILE A 23 2.83 -0.07 -5.37
CA ILE A 23 2.12 -0.03 -4.10
C ILE A 23 2.62 -1.19 -3.22
N GLY A 24 2.95 -0.91 -1.96
CA GLY A 24 3.39 -1.90 -1.00
C GLY A 24 2.53 -1.92 0.28
N ALA A 25 2.48 -3.07 0.93
CA ALA A 25 2.01 -3.24 2.30
C ALA A 25 3.11 -3.91 3.12
N PHE A 26 3.44 -3.37 4.28
CA PHE A 26 4.52 -3.87 5.11
C PHE A 26 4.16 -3.81 6.59
N ASN A 27 3.88 -4.96 7.19
CA ASN A 27 3.91 -5.08 8.64
C ASN A 27 5.38 -4.99 9.11
N ILE A 28 5.72 -3.91 9.82
CA ILE A 28 7.04 -3.75 10.44
C ILE A 28 6.87 -4.02 11.92
N GLN A 29 7.27 -5.22 12.34
CA GLN A 29 7.10 -5.70 13.71
C GLN A 29 7.52 -4.64 14.73
N THR A 30 6.61 -4.20 15.60
CA THR A 30 6.91 -3.19 16.64
C THR A 30 7.59 -1.91 16.12
N PHE A 31 7.14 -1.37 14.99
CA PHE A 31 7.66 -0.11 14.45
C PHE A 31 7.52 1.03 15.46
N GLY A 32 8.62 1.68 15.83
CA GLY A 32 8.64 2.77 16.81
C GLY A 32 10.06 3.25 17.10
N ASP A 33 10.23 4.14 18.07
CA ASP A 33 11.51 4.80 18.35
C ASP A 33 12.64 3.83 18.66
N SER A 34 12.36 2.80 19.46
CA SER A 34 13.36 1.78 19.80
C SER A 34 13.91 1.10 18.55
N LYS A 35 13.06 0.79 17.57
CA LYS A 35 13.49 0.19 16.30
C LYS A 35 14.30 1.18 15.47
N LEU A 36 13.82 2.42 15.34
CA LEU A 36 14.50 3.45 14.56
C LEU A 36 15.74 4.04 15.24
N SER A 37 16.01 3.72 16.51
CA SER A 37 17.27 4.08 17.18
C SER A 37 18.47 3.32 16.61
N ASN A 38 18.24 2.14 16.01
CA ASN A 38 19.26 1.39 15.31
C ASN A 38 19.39 1.90 13.87
N GLU A 39 20.50 2.56 13.59
CA GLU A 39 20.76 3.19 12.29
C GLU A 39 20.85 2.18 11.14
N THR A 40 21.40 0.99 11.38
CA THR A 40 21.49 -0.07 10.34
C THR A 40 20.09 -0.60 9.98
N ILE A 41 19.24 -0.85 10.98
CA ILE A 41 17.86 -1.28 10.75
C ILE A 41 17.05 -0.18 10.06
N THR A 42 17.24 1.07 10.49
CA THR A 42 16.62 2.23 9.86
C THR A 42 16.99 2.34 8.38
N ASP A 43 18.28 2.16 8.03
CA ASP A 43 18.73 2.19 6.64
C ASP A 43 18.09 1.10 5.79
N PHE A 44 17.91 -0.12 6.31
CA PHE A 44 17.19 -1.16 5.59
C PHE A 44 15.71 -0.83 5.41
N ILE A 45 15.03 -0.35 6.47
CA ILE A 45 13.63 0.09 6.37
C ILE A 45 13.50 1.17 5.30
N VAL A 46 14.35 2.19 5.31
CA VAL A 46 14.38 3.26 4.29
C VAL A 46 14.56 2.67 2.89
N ARG A 47 15.54 1.77 2.68
CA ARG A 47 15.77 1.14 1.37
C ARG A 47 14.60 0.30 0.87
N ILE A 48 13.91 -0.41 1.77
CA ILE A 48 12.71 -1.20 1.43
C ILE A 48 11.58 -0.27 1.05
N VAL A 49 11.30 0.70 1.91
CA VAL A 49 10.16 1.62 1.81
C VAL A 49 10.31 2.57 0.61
N SER A 50 11.52 3.05 0.31
CA SER A 50 11.83 3.84 -0.89
C SER A 50 11.63 3.09 -2.22
N ALA A 51 11.36 1.78 -2.20
CA ALA A 51 11.09 1.02 -3.42
C ALA A 51 9.65 1.24 -3.95
N TYR A 52 8.79 1.91 -3.18
CA TYR A 52 7.37 2.09 -3.47
C TYR A 52 7.00 3.57 -3.61
N ASP A 53 5.96 3.84 -4.39
CA ASP A 53 5.36 5.17 -4.49
C ASP A 53 4.31 5.40 -3.38
N LEU A 54 3.59 4.33 -3.03
CA LEU A 54 2.61 4.27 -1.94
C LEU A 54 2.87 3.04 -1.08
N THR A 55 3.05 3.21 0.23
CA THR A 55 3.25 2.10 1.17
C THR A 55 2.33 2.20 2.37
N LEU A 56 1.68 1.09 2.72
CA LEU A 56 1.06 0.89 4.03
C LEU A 56 2.10 0.29 4.99
N ILE A 57 2.37 0.96 6.11
CA ILE A 57 3.12 0.40 7.25
C ILE A 57 2.14 0.08 8.38
N GLN A 58 2.21 -1.15 8.88
CA GLN A 58 1.40 -1.64 10.00
C GLN A 58 2.28 -1.84 11.25
N GLU A 59 1.63 -2.10 12.39
CA GLU A 59 2.27 -2.25 13.70
C GLU A 59 3.02 -1.02 14.23
N VAL A 60 2.52 0.17 13.89
CA VAL A 60 3.09 1.43 14.35
C VAL A 60 2.79 1.63 15.84
N ARG A 61 3.82 1.52 16.68
CA ARG A 61 3.85 1.78 18.12
C ARG A 61 4.58 3.10 18.38
N ASP A 62 3.94 4.18 17.96
CA ASP A 62 4.52 5.53 17.93
C ASP A 62 3.47 6.58 18.30
N ALA A 63 3.19 6.74 19.59
CA ALA A 63 2.09 7.56 20.07
C ALA A 63 2.28 9.07 19.82
N ASP A 64 3.52 9.54 19.71
CA ASP A 64 3.87 10.97 19.51
C ASP A 64 4.35 11.29 18.08
N LEU A 65 4.34 10.28 17.20
CA LEU A 65 4.77 10.33 15.80
C LEU A 65 6.26 10.61 15.60
N SER A 66 7.09 10.46 16.63
CA SER A 66 8.51 10.77 16.53
C SER A 66 9.25 9.77 15.63
N ALA A 67 8.90 8.49 15.70
CA ALA A 67 9.46 7.46 14.82
C ALA A 67 9.04 7.68 13.35
N VAL A 68 7.75 7.94 13.11
CA VAL A 68 7.22 8.26 11.77
C VAL A 68 7.95 9.49 11.20
N LYS A 69 8.09 10.57 11.98
CA LYS A 69 8.83 11.77 11.55
C LYS A 69 10.30 11.45 11.24
N LYS A 70 10.97 10.63 12.07
CA LYS A 70 12.36 10.21 11.82
C LYS A 70 12.49 9.45 10.50
N LEU A 71 11.60 8.49 10.24
CA LEU A 71 11.59 7.74 8.98
C LEU A 71 11.38 8.67 7.78
N MET A 72 10.39 9.57 7.85
CA MET A 72 10.11 10.52 6.76
C MET A 72 11.31 11.42 6.47
N ASN A 73 11.97 11.95 7.50
CA ASN A 73 13.19 12.76 7.32
C ASN A 73 14.30 11.98 6.59
N ARG A 74 14.42 10.68 6.86
CA ARG A 74 15.44 9.82 6.22
C ARG A 74 15.11 9.49 4.78
N LEU A 75 13.86 9.16 4.49
CA LEU A 75 13.37 8.99 3.12
C LEU A 75 13.65 10.26 2.32
N ASN A 76 13.37 11.43 2.90
CA ASN A 76 13.59 12.72 2.26
C ASN A 76 15.08 13.04 1.99
N GLY A 77 15.97 12.57 2.86
CA GLY A 77 17.42 12.79 2.73
C GLY A 77 18.15 11.85 1.75
N ALA A 78 17.64 10.64 1.51
CA ALA A 78 18.37 9.58 0.80
C ALA A 78 18.27 9.60 -0.75
N SER A 79 17.49 10.51 -1.34
CA SER A 79 17.27 10.55 -2.79
C SER A 79 18.37 11.34 -3.53
N PRO A 80 18.94 10.85 -4.65
CA PRO A 80 19.92 11.58 -5.48
C PRO A 80 19.33 12.82 -6.17
N HIS A 81 18.00 12.93 -6.19
CA HIS A 81 17.30 14.20 -6.20
C HIS A 81 16.92 14.43 -4.75
N PRO A 82 17.71 15.14 -3.92
CA PRO A 82 17.33 15.39 -2.54
C PRO A 82 15.90 15.84 -2.60
N PHE A 83 15.01 15.16 -1.88
CA PHE A 83 13.63 15.55 -1.88
C PHE A 83 13.67 17.01 -1.45
N ARG A 84 13.47 17.93 -2.40
CA ARG A 84 13.41 19.35 -2.11
C ARG A 84 12.37 19.48 -1.01
N PRO A 85 12.41 20.51 -0.13
CA PRO A 85 11.36 20.68 0.86
C PRO A 85 9.99 20.47 0.17
N GLY A 86 9.34 19.33 0.46
CA GLY A 86 8.15 18.86 -0.26
C GLY A 86 8.26 17.75 -1.32
N GLY A 87 9.23 16.84 -1.38
CA GLY A 87 9.07 15.60 -2.17
C GLY A 87 9.00 14.39 -1.24
N GLN A 88 8.04 13.45 -1.40
CA GLN A 88 7.82 12.35 -0.45
C GLN A 88 7.12 11.13 -1.07
N MET A 89 7.35 9.96 -0.47
CA MET A 89 6.52 8.74 -0.60
C MET A 89 5.22 8.90 0.20
N VAL A 90 4.10 8.37 -0.28
CA VAL A 90 2.87 8.33 0.52
C VAL A 90 2.97 7.17 1.52
N LEU A 91 3.07 7.51 2.81
CA LEU A 91 3.06 6.55 3.90
C LEU A 91 1.68 6.51 4.57
N LEU A 92 1.01 5.37 4.49
CA LEU A 92 -0.16 5.07 5.29
C LEU A 92 0.31 4.32 6.54
N ALA A 93 0.07 4.87 7.73
CA ALA A 93 0.50 4.26 8.99
C ALA A 93 -0.73 3.88 9.81
N ALA A 94 -0.89 2.59 10.10
CA ALA A 94 -1.93 2.09 11.01
C ALA A 94 -1.31 1.82 12.39
N THR A 95 -1.76 2.56 13.40
CA THR A 95 -1.20 2.47 14.76
C THR A 95 -1.77 1.33 15.57
N TRP A 96 -0.99 0.91 16.57
CA TRP A 96 -1.40 -0.06 17.55
C TRP A 96 -2.46 0.50 18.52
N GLY A 97 -3.69 0.03 18.41
CA GLY A 97 -4.75 0.11 19.43
C GLY A 97 -5.61 -1.16 19.37
N GLY A 98 -5.94 -1.75 20.52
CA GLY A 98 -6.78 -2.95 20.63
C GLY A 98 -7.78 -2.77 21.79
N ARG A 99 -8.76 -3.68 21.89
CA ARG A 99 -9.96 -3.61 22.75
C ARG A 99 -9.73 -3.30 24.24
N ASP A 100 -8.53 -3.48 24.77
CA ASP A 100 -8.20 -3.26 26.19
C ASP A 100 -7.66 -1.86 26.50
N GLY A 101 -8.44 -0.82 26.18
CA GLY A 101 -8.27 0.52 26.78
C GLY A 101 -7.02 1.33 26.38
N GLY A 102 -6.35 0.97 25.29
CA GLY A 102 -5.16 1.69 24.82
C GLY A 102 -5.46 2.59 23.62
N VAL A 103 -5.43 3.91 23.85
CA VAL A 103 -5.28 5.03 22.88
C VAL A 103 -5.74 4.73 21.44
N ARG A 104 -6.91 5.28 21.06
CA ARG A 104 -7.30 5.45 19.66
C ARG A 104 -6.42 6.53 19.02
N LEU A 105 -5.31 6.17 18.38
CA LEU A 105 -4.58 7.13 17.56
C LEU A 105 -5.32 7.30 16.22
N ARG A 106 -6.04 8.42 16.12
CA ARG A 106 -6.55 8.97 14.86
C ARG A 106 -5.37 9.57 14.12
N LEU A 107 -4.66 8.76 13.34
CA LEU A 107 -3.75 9.36 12.36
C LEU A 107 -4.57 9.71 11.13
N PRO A 108 -4.65 11.00 10.73
CA PRO A 108 -4.87 11.25 9.33
C PRO A 108 -3.74 10.55 8.57
N PRO A 109 -3.98 10.08 7.34
CA PRO A 109 -2.91 9.53 6.53
C PRO A 109 -1.86 10.63 6.44
N LEU A 110 -0.60 10.35 6.76
CA LEU A 110 0.45 11.36 6.67
C LEU A 110 0.75 11.60 5.19
N LEU A 111 -0.09 12.43 4.59
CA LEU A 111 -0.03 12.85 3.21
C LEU A 111 0.68 14.18 3.20
N LEU A 112 1.97 14.13 2.91
CA LEU A 112 2.75 15.34 2.81
C LEU A 112 2.90 15.69 1.31
N PRO A 113 2.66 16.96 0.94
CA PRO A 113 2.51 17.37 -0.45
C PRO A 113 3.81 17.19 -1.24
N LEU A 114 3.65 16.69 -2.47
CA LEU A 114 4.68 16.52 -3.50
C LEU A 114 5.01 17.86 -4.17
N SER A 115 6.28 18.12 -4.48
CA SER A 115 6.74 19.20 -5.36
C SER A 115 8.03 18.85 -6.13
N PRO A 116 8.03 18.96 -7.48
CA PRO A 116 6.85 19.32 -8.27
C PRO A 116 5.78 18.22 -8.05
N PRO A 117 4.50 18.60 -7.90
CA PRO A 117 3.45 17.66 -7.54
C PRO A 117 3.44 16.53 -8.55
N ARG A 118 3.66 15.29 -8.10
CA ARG A 118 3.16 14.13 -8.86
C ARG A 118 1.69 13.90 -8.53
N GLU A 119 0.91 14.98 -8.49
CA GLU A 119 -0.54 14.90 -8.71
C GLU A 119 -0.82 14.15 -10.03
N ASP A 120 0.14 14.16 -10.95
CA ASP A 120 0.24 13.32 -12.13
C ASP A 120 0.01 11.81 -11.85
N LEU A 121 0.46 11.27 -10.71
CA LEU A 121 0.36 9.84 -10.39
C LEU A 121 -0.74 9.53 -9.38
N LEU A 122 -0.73 10.23 -8.24
CA LEU A 122 -1.70 10.06 -7.15
C LEU A 122 -1.93 11.38 -6.43
N ALA A 123 -3.20 11.79 -6.33
CA ALA A 123 -3.65 12.90 -5.52
C ALA A 123 -4.57 12.37 -4.42
N PHE A 124 -4.27 12.68 -3.16
CA PHE A 124 -5.18 12.36 -2.06
C PHE A 124 -6.45 13.18 -2.13
N LEU A 125 -7.56 12.56 -1.74
CA LEU A 125 -8.86 13.22 -1.73
C LEU A 125 -9.53 13.17 -0.36
N ASP A 126 -9.53 12.01 0.30
CA ASP A 126 -10.26 11.82 1.55
C ASP A 126 -9.77 10.58 2.31
N SER A 127 -10.04 10.51 3.60
CA SER A 127 -9.77 9.33 4.42
C SER A 127 -10.71 9.22 5.59
N TYR A 128 -11.02 8.00 6.00
CA TYR A 128 -11.84 7.72 7.16
C TYR A 128 -11.51 6.34 7.76
N TYR A 129 -11.88 6.10 9.01
CA TYR A 129 -11.87 4.76 9.61
C TYR A 129 -13.22 4.10 9.41
N TYR A 130 -13.23 2.83 9.03
CA TYR A 130 -14.47 2.07 8.94
C TYR A 130 -15.04 1.84 10.34
N GLU A 131 -16.09 2.59 10.68
CA GLU A 131 -16.83 2.45 11.93
C GLU A 131 -17.85 1.32 11.77
N ASP A 132 -17.62 0.19 12.43
CA ASP A 132 -18.45 -1.02 12.33
C ASP A 132 -19.49 -1.15 13.46
N GLY A 133 -19.46 -0.25 14.43
CA GLY A 133 -20.41 -0.23 15.53
C GLY A 133 -19.90 0.47 16.78
N CYS A 134 -20.60 0.22 17.88
CA CYS A 134 -20.27 0.76 19.19
C CYS A 134 -19.29 -0.18 19.92
N GLU A 135 -18.06 0.29 20.17
CA GLU A 135 -17.04 -0.43 20.95
C GLU A 135 -17.53 -0.91 22.33
N PRO A 136 -18.17 -0.08 23.18
CA PRO A 136 -18.70 -0.54 24.48
C PRO A 136 -19.82 -1.57 24.39
N CYS A 137 -20.47 -1.69 23.23
CA CYS A 137 -21.67 -2.50 23.06
C CYS A 137 -21.35 -3.95 22.64
N GLY A 138 -20.07 -4.29 22.44
CA GLY A 138 -19.61 -5.66 22.13
C GLY A 138 -19.98 -6.15 20.73
N ASN A 139 -20.46 -5.27 19.84
CA ASN A 139 -20.81 -5.60 18.46
C ASN A 139 -19.70 -5.25 17.45
N ASP A 140 -18.47 -5.14 17.96
CA ASP A 140 -17.27 -4.79 17.20
C ASP A 140 -16.75 -6.02 16.44
N THR A 141 -16.68 -5.90 15.11
CA THR A 141 -16.21 -6.94 14.19
C THR A 141 -14.69 -6.88 14.03
N PHE A 142 -14.11 -5.68 14.07
CA PHE A 142 -12.68 -5.49 13.84
C PHE A 142 -11.97 -5.05 15.12
N SER A 143 -11.01 -5.84 15.59
CA SER A 143 -10.13 -5.41 16.69
C SER A 143 -9.31 -4.15 16.35
N ARG A 144 -9.18 -3.83 15.06
CA ARG A 144 -8.60 -2.60 14.51
C ARG A 144 -9.40 -2.18 13.28
N GLU A 145 -10.04 -1.03 13.34
CA GLU A 145 -10.88 -0.54 12.26
C GLU A 145 -10.07 -0.34 10.97
N PRO A 146 -10.52 -0.88 9.83
CA PRO A 146 -9.89 -0.63 8.54
C PRO A 146 -9.75 0.86 8.27
N PHE A 147 -8.53 1.29 7.98
CA PHE A 147 -8.26 2.66 7.58
C PHE A 147 -8.42 2.81 6.07
N VAL A 148 -9.32 3.70 5.67
CA VAL A 148 -9.70 3.90 4.28
C VAL A 148 -9.13 5.21 3.76
N VAL A 149 -8.40 5.13 2.65
CA VAL A 149 -7.84 6.30 1.98
C VAL A 149 -8.29 6.34 0.53
N LYS A 150 -8.59 7.55 0.07
CA LYS A 150 -9.15 7.83 -1.24
C LYS A 150 -8.15 8.63 -2.07
N PHE A 151 -7.85 8.14 -3.26
CA PHE A 151 -6.92 8.78 -4.20
C PHE A 151 -7.56 9.01 -5.57
N ALA A 152 -7.23 10.11 -6.22
CA ALA A 152 -7.31 10.24 -7.67
C ALA A 152 -5.98 9.79 -8.28
N ALA A 153 -6.01 8.97 -9.33
CA ALA A 153 -4.79 8.53 -10.01
C ALA A 153 -4.90 8.80 -11.53
N PRO A 154 -4.68 10.06 -11.96
CA PRO A 154 -5.08 10.54 -13.27
C PRO A 154 -4.32 9.90 -14.44
N GLN A 155 -3.11 9.36 -14.22
CA GLN A 155 -2.32 8.71 -15.27
C GLN A 155 -2.25 7.18 -15.16
N THR A 156 -2.90 6.55 -14.19
CA THR A 156 -3.01 5.07 -14.16
C THR A 156 -4.07 4.59 -15.16
N GLY A 157 -4.09 3.29 -15.49
CA GLY A 157 -5.18 2.59 -16.22
C GLY A 157 -6.62 2.96 -15.88
N VAL A 158 -6.81 3.61 -14.74
CA VAL A 158 -8.08 4.09 -14.18
C VAL A 158 -8.47 5.50 -14.69
N GLY A 159 -7.58 6.16 -15.44
CA GLY A 159 -7.62 7.54 -15.92
C GLY A 159 -8.53 7.79 -17.13
N GLY A 160 -9.78 8.11 -16.85
CA GLY A 160 -10.73 8.65 -17.82
C GLY A 160 -11.96 9.18 -17.09
N GLY A 161 -11.86 10.40 -16.56
CA GLY A 161 -12.97 11.22 -16.05
C GLY A 161 -13.92 10.57 -15.01
N ALA A 162 -13.47 9.59 -14.22
CA ALA A 162 -14.34 8.81 -13.33
C ALA A 162 -13.85 8.81 -11.87
N PRO A 163 -14.72 8.46 -10.90
CA PRO A 163 -14.56 8.80 -9.49
C PRO A 163 -13.45 8.00 -8.81
N PRO A 164 -13.01 8.45 -7.64
CA PRO A 164 -11.68 8.11 -7.15
C PRO A 164 -11.60 6.74 -6.46
N PHE A 165 -10.38 6.20 -6.39
CA PHE A 165 -10.03 5.00 -5.63
C PHE A 165 -10.62 5.10 -4.23
N ARG A 166 -11.42 4.14 -3.79
CA ARG A 166 -11.92 4.07 -2.40
C ARG A 166 -11.32 2.83 -1.77
N ALA A 167 -10.75 2.89 -0.56
CA ALA A 167 -10.33 1.66 0.10
C ALA A 167 -11.50 0.84 0.70
N PHE A 168 -12.73 1.37 0.81
CA PHE A 168 -14.00 0.64 1.04
C PHE A 168 -15.18 1.61 0.79
N PRO A 169 -16.43 1.14 0.61
CA PRO A 169 -17.62 2.00 0.68
C PRO A 169 -18.37 1.87 2.01
N ARG A 170 -18.91 2.98 2.51
CA ARG A 170 -20.06 2.98 3.42
C ARG A 170 -21.28 2.50 2.62
N LEU A 171 -21.86 1.36 2.98
CA LEU A 171 -23.12 0.88 2.38
C LEU A 171 -24.29 1.66 3.00
N GLU A 172 -24.53 2.88 2.54
CA GLU A 172 -25.78 3.58 2.84
C GLU A 172 -26.62 3.76 1.58
N GLY A 173 -27.86 3.24 1.66
CA GLY A 173 -29.01 3.69 0.89
C GLY A 173 -29.05 3.33 -0.58
N GLY A 174 -29.63 2.16 -0.91
CA GLY A 174 -30.64 1.93 -1.97
C GLY A 174 -30.43 2.42 -3.41
N ALA A 175 -29.31 3.04 -3.77
CA ALA A 175 -29.01 3.53 -5.12
C ALA A 175 -27.94 2.65 -5.75
N ARG A 176 -28.15 2.30 -7.03
CA ARG A 176 -27.23 1.50 -7.88
C ARG A 176 -25.76 1.85 -7.58
N ALA A 177 -24.98 0.82 -7.21
CA ALA A 177 -23.57 0.97 -6.86
C ALA A 177 -22.80 1.64 -8.01
N PRO A 178 -22.18 2.83 -7.79
CA PRO A 178 -21.12 3.29 -8.66
C PRO A 178 -20.01 2.22 -8.67
N CYS A 179 -19.42 1.95 -9.84
CA CYS A 179 -18.21 1.13 -9.94
C CYS A 179 -17.16 1.67 -8.96
N PHE A 180 -16.67 0.84 -8.04
CA PHE A 180 -15.62 1.22 -7.09
C PHE A 180 -14.37 0.41 -7.36
N ASP A 181 -13.29 1.12 -7.69
CA ASP A 181 -11.94 0.59 -7.78
C ASP A 181 -11.31 0.63 -6.39
N VAL A 182 -11.09 -0.55 -5.81
CA VAL A 182 -10.68 -0.74 -4.41
C VAL A 182 -9.52 -1.72 -4.32
N LEU A 183 -8.45 -1.31 -3.64
CA LEU A 183 -7.34 -2.17 -3.26
C LEU A 183 -7.36 -2.36 -1.73
N LEU A 184 -7.52 -3.60 -1.29
CA LEU A 184 -7.39 -4.00 0.11
C LEU A 184 -6.01 -4.62 0.28
N LEU A 185 -5.23 -4.18 1.25
CA LEU A 185 -3.88 -4.69 1.45
C LEU A 185 -3.45 -4.63 2.92
N GLY A 186 -2.57 -5.55 3.29
CA GLY A 186 -1.94 -5.61 4.61
C GLY A 186 -1.83 -7.03 5.15
N ASP A 187 -1.31 -7.15 6.37
CA ASP A 187 -1.33 -8.37 7.16
C ASP A 187 -2.77 -8.74 7.56
N PHE A 188 -3.33 -9.76 6.92
CA PHE A 188 -4.67 -10.28 7.19
C PHE A 188 -4.64 -11.50 8.11
N ASN A 189 -3.46 -12.00 8.47
CA ASN A 189 -3.29 -13.33 9.08
C ASN A 189 -4.04 -14.43 8.29
N ALA A 190 -4.07 -14.32 6.96
CA ALA A 190 -4.93 -15.14 6.09
C ALA A 190 -4.29 -16.47 5.66
N ASP A 191 -3.69 -17.22 6.58
CA ASP A 191 -3.15 -18.56 6.33
C ASP A 191 -2.86 -19.32 7.65
N CYS A 192 -2.31 -20.52 7.53
CA CYS A 192 -1.75 -21.31 8.62
C CYS A 192 -2.74 -21.50 9.77
N SER A 193 -2.31 -21.38 11.02
CA SER A 193 -3.18 -21.62 12.18
C SER A 193 -4.26 -20.56 12.39
N PHE A 194 -4.17 -19.41 11.73
CA PHE A 194 -5.14 -18.33 11.88
C PHE A 194 -6.33 -18.47 10.93
N LEU A 195 -6.11 -19.08 9.76
CA LEU A 195 -7.15 -19.31 8.76
C LEU A 195 -6.88 -20.61 8.02
N LEU A 196 -7.69 -21.63 8.32
CA LEU A 196 -7.52 -22.96 7.76
C LEU A 196 -8.15 -23.07 6.37
N PRO A 197 -7.74 -24.06 5.54
CA PRO A 197 -8.34 -24.32 4.24
C PRO A 197 -9.88 -24.40 4.27
N GLU A 198 -10.44 -24.93 5.36
CA GLU A 198 -11.88 -25.14 5.56
C GLU A 198 -12.65 -23.83 5.83
N ASP A 199 -11.96 -22.75 6.23
CA ASP A 199 -12.56 -21.46 6.53
C ASP A 199 -12.80 -20.62 5.27
N TRP A 200 -11.99 -20.81 4.22
CA TRP A 200 -12.06 -20.01 2.98
C TRP A 200 -13.43 -19.98 2.30
N PRO A 201 -14.19 -21.09 2.21
CA PRO A 201 -15.55 -21.07 1.66
C PRO A 201 -16.53 -20.16 2.43
N HIS A 202 -16.21 -19.81 3.68
CA HIS A 202 -17.04 -18.93 4.52
C HIS A 202 -16.66 -17.44 4.39
N ILE A 203 -15.53 -17.12 3.76
CA ILE A 203 -15.06 -15.75 3.58
C ILE A 203 -15.65 -15.17 2.29
N ARG A 204 -16.62 -14.25 2.42
CA ARG A 204 -17.25 -13.55 1.28
C ARG A 204 -16.26 -12.81 0.38
N LEU A 205 -15.20 -12.24 0.98
CA LEU A 205 -14.12 -11.57 0.24
C LEU A 205 -13.36 -12.54 -0.68
N ARG A 206 -13.34 -13.84 -0.34
CA ARG A 206 -12.68 -14.90 -1.12
C ARG A 206 -13.62 -15.55 -2.13
N THR A 207 -14.86 -15.84 -1.74
CA THR A 207 -15.80 -16.59 -2.58
C THR A 207 -16.49 -15.74 -3.64
N SER A 208 -16.57 -14.43 -3.44
CA SER A 208 -17.16 -13.52 -4.43
C SER A 208 -16.21 -13.34 -5.63
N PRO A 209 -16.68 -13.53 -6.87
CA PRO A 209 -15.87 -13.37 -8.09
C PRO A 209 -15.51 -11.91 -8.38
N LEU A 210 -16.07 -10.96 -7.64
CA LEU A 210 -15.75 -9.53 -7.76
C LEU A 210 -14.34 -9.21 -7.26
N PHE A 211 -13.77 -10.05 -6.40
CA PHE A 211 -12.49 -9.81 -5.77
C PHE A 211 -11.41 -10.72 -6.37
N GLN A 212 -10.32 -10.10 -6.79
CA GLN A 212 -9.13 -10.78 -7.27
C GLN A 212 -8.08 -10.76 -6.17
N TRP A 213 -7.77 -11.95 -5.63
CA TRP A 213 -6.66 -12.12 -4.69
C TRP A 213 -5.35 -12.20 -5.46
N LEU A 214 -4.48 -11.22 -5.26
CA LEU A 214 -3.26 -11.07 -6.05
C LEU A 214 -2.06 -11.82 -5.45
N ILE A 215 -2.01 -11.91 -4.12
CA ILE A 215 -1.02 -12.73 -3.40
C ILE A 215 -1.64 -14.12 -3.16
N PRO A 216 -1.09 -15.19 -3.76
CA PRO A 216 -1.65 -16.54 -3.68
C PRO A 216 -1.42 -17.18 -2.30
N ASP A 217 -2.19 -18.20 -1.96
CA ASP A 217 -2.04 -18.96 -0.70
C ASP A 217 -0.71 -19.72 -0.62
N THR A 218 -0.05 -19.94 -1.76
CA THR A 218 1.26 -20.61 -1.81
C THR A 218 2.43 -19.68 -1.48
N ALA A 219 2.18 -18.37 -1.37
CA ALA A 219 3.21 -17.40 -1.06
C ALA A 219 3.70 -17.56 0.39
N ASP A 220 4.95 -17.19 0.64
CA ASP A 220 5.45 -17.00 2.01
C ASP A 220 5.71 -15.52 2.22
N THR A 221 4.92 -14.90 3.09
CA THR A 221 5.04 -13.48 3.45
C THR A 221 5.74 -13.30 4.78
N THR A 222 6.37 -14.35 5.34
CA THR A 222 7.01 -14.30 6.66
C THR A 222 8.54 -14.36 6.53
N ALA A 223 9.24 -13.46 7.20
CA ALA A 223 10.69 -13.51 7.38
C ALA A 223 11.11 -14.42 8.57
N GLY A 224 10.11 -14.97 9.28
CA GLY A 224 10.27 -15.91 10.38
C GLY A 224 10.63 -17.32 9.94
N ARG A 225 10.27 -18.31 10.77
CA ARG A 225 10.47 -19.75 10.47
C ARG A 225 9.25 -20.44 9.88
N THR A 226 8.17 -19.68 9.75
CA THR A 226 6.93 -20.13 9.14
C THR A 226 7.00 -20.04 7.63
N HIS A 227 6.07 -20.68 6.95
CA HIS A 227 5.80 -20.48 5.52
C HIS A 227 4.30 -20.20 5.43
N CYS A 228 3.92 -18.92 5.46
CA CYS A 228 2.52 -18.51 5.57
C CYS A 228 2.22 -17.29 4.69
N ALA A 229 1.08 -17.29 4.01
CA ALA A 229 0.56 -16.19 3.22
C ALA A 229 -0.33 -15.23 4.06
N TYR A 230 0.25 -14.62 5.10
CA TYR A 230 -0.51 -13.72 5.99
C TYR A 230 -0.86 -12.39 5.34
N ASP A 231 0.10 -11.79 4.64
CA ASP A 231 -0.04 -10.50 3.99
C ASP A 231 -0.66 -10.64 2.61
N ARG A 232 -1.68 -9.84 2.32
CA ARG A 232 -2.50 -10.00 1.12
C ARG A 232 -2.68 -8.69 0.39
N ILE A 233 -2.94 -8.81 -0.90
CA ILE A 233 -3.44 -7.73 -1.74
C ILE A 233 -4.65 -8.28 -2.49
N VAL A 234 -5.79 -7.60 -2.37
CA VAL A 234 -7.07 -7.98 -2.98
C VAL A 234 -7.60 -6.77 -3.74
N ALA A 235 -7.91 -6.96 -5.02
CA ALA A 235 -8.41 -5.90 -5.90
C ALA A 235 -9.85 -6.15 -6.34
N THR A 236 -10.65 -5.10 -6.41
CA THR A 236 -11.96 -5.11 -7.07
C THR A 236 -12.19 -3.83 -7.86
N GLY A 237 -13.10 -3.88 -8.83
CA GLY A 237 -13.31 -2.84 -9.83
C GLY A 237 -12.55 -3.14 -11.12
N ALA A 238 -13.27 -3.13 -12.24
CA ALA A 238 -12.74 -3.57 -13.53
C ALA A 238 -11.53 -2.73 -13.98
N ARG A 239 -11.56 -1.41 -13.76
CA ARG A 239 -10.46 -0.52 -14.15
C ARG A 239 -9.20 -0.78 -13.35
N LEU A 240 -9.35 -0.96 -12.03
CA LEU A 240 -8.22 -1.34 -11.18
C LEU A 240 -7.63 -2.68 -11.60
N GLN A 241 -8.48 -3.69 -11.81
CA GLN A 241 -8.05 -5.03 -12.19
C GLN A 241 -7.34 -5.04 -13.56
N GLU A 242 -7.85 -4.31 -14.55
CA GLU A 242 -7.20 -4.11 -15.85
C GLU A 242 -5.90 -3.31 -15.76
N GLY A 243 -5.82 -2.37 -14.80
CA GLY A 243 -4.65 -1.55 -14.54
C GLY A 243 -3.49 -2.30 -13.86
N ILE A 244 -3.74 -3.45 -13.24
CA ILE A 244 -2.68 -4.24 -12.59
C ILE A 244 -1.74 -4.82 -13.66
N LEU A 245 -0.44 -4.57 -13.50
CA LEU A 245 0.58 -5.21 -14.32
C LEU A 245 0.60 -6.72 -14.00
N PRO A 246 0.32 -7.62 -14.96
CA PRO A 246 0.28 -9.05 -14.69
C PRO A 246 1.61 -9.56 -14.14
N GLY A 247 1.55 -10.39 -13.09
CA GLY A 247 2.74 -10.94 -12.41
C GLY A 247 3.51 -9.93 -11.55
N SER A 248 3.06 -8.69 -11.43
CA SER A 248 3.71 -7.69 -10.56
C SER A 248 3.36 -7.84 -9.08
N ALA A 249 2.32 -8.59 -8.75
CA ALA A 249 1.96 -8.88 -7.37
C ALA A 249 2.91 -9.91 -6.79
N GLN A 250 3.79 -9.50 -5.86
CA GLN A 250 4.87 -10.34 -5.35
C GLN A 250 5.16 -10.08 -3.86
N VAL A 251 5.94 -10.98 -3.28
CA VAL A 251 6.54 -10.80 -1.95
C VAL A 251 7.95 -10.23 -2.14
N ASN A 252 8.23 -9.10 -1.51
CA ASN A 252 9.57 -8.52 -1.48
C ASN A 252 10.40 -9.17 -0.36
N ASN A 253 11.02 -10.32 -0.66
CA ASN A 253 11.93 -11.00 0.26
C ASN A 253 13.22 -10.17 0.46
N PHE A 254 13.18 -9.19 1.37
CA PHE A 254 14.30 -8.30 1.64
C PHE A 254 15.52 -9.05 2.22
N GLN A 255 15.30 -10.19 2.88
CA GLN A 255 16.39 -11.02 3.41
C GLN A 255 17.25 -11.55 2.27
N GLN A 256 16.62 -12.15 1.26
CA GLN A 256 17.33 -12.63 0.07
C GLN A 256 17.92 -11.45 -0.71
N ARG A 257 17.12 -10.39 -0.95
CA ARG A 257 17.53 -9.22 -1.73
C ARG A 257 18.78 -8.52 -1.17
N PHE A 258 18.89 -8.42 0.15
CA PHE A 258 20.02 -7.77 0.81
C PHE A 258 21.04 -8.76 1.41
N SER A 259 20.88 -10.05 1.14
CA SER A 259 21.75 -11.12 1.67
C SER A 259 21.91 -11.07 3.20
N LEU A 260 20.80 -10.85 3.91
CA LEU A 260 20.79 -10.72 5.37
C LEU A 260 20.83 -12.09 6.05
N SER A 261 21.45 -12.12 7.23
CA SER A 261 21.27 -13.24 8.14
C SER A 261 19.80 -13.28 8.62
N TYR A 262 19.33 -14.47 9.03
CA TYR A 262 18.01 -14.62 9.63
C TYR A 262 17.78 -13.65 10.80
N LYS A 263 18.82 -13.44 11.62
CA LYS A 263 18.76 -12.53 12.77
C LYS A 263 18.59 -11.07 12.34
N ASP A 264 19.31 -10.65 11.31
CA ASP A 264 19.22 -9.26 10.82
C ASP A 264 17.90 -9.00 10.11
N ALA A 265 17.38 -10.00 9.39
CA ALA A 265 16.06 -9.93 8.77
C ALA A 265 14.96 -9.75 9.84
N LEU A 266 14.95 -10.59 10.87
CA LEU A 266 14.02 -10.46 11.99
C LEU A 266 14.13 -9.14 12.75
N ALA A 267 15.32 -8.55 12.84
CA ALA A 267 15.48 -7.25 13.46
C ALA A 267 14.75 -6.14 12.66
N ILE A 268 14.62 -6.30 11.34
CA ILE A 268 13.81 -5.42 10.48
C ILE A 268 12.32 -5.71 10.69
N SER A 269 11.88 -6.93 10.40
CA SER A 269 10.51 -7.41 10.61
C SER A 269 10.44 -8.93 10.48
N ASP A 270 9.42 -9.54 11.07
CA ASP A 270 9.03 -10.94 10.86
C ASP A 270 8.09 -11.13 9.66
N HIS A 271 7.64 -10.06 9.01
CA HIS A 271 6.91 -10.08 7.75
C HIS A 271 7.78 -9.55 6.60
N TYR A 272 7.54 -10.04 5.38
CA TYR A 272 8.02 -9.42 4.15
C TYR A 272 6.92 -8.50 3.59
N PRO A 273 7.27 -7.36 2.95
CA PRO A 273 6.29 -6.58 2.23
C PRO A 273 5.66 -7.38 1.08
N VAL A 274 4.36 -7.19 0.89
CA VAL A 274 3.67 -7.56 -0.36
C VAL A 274 3.51 -6.33 -1.22
N GLU A 275 3.66 -6.49 -2.53
CA GLU A 275 3.66 -5.38 -3.48
C GLU A 275 2.85 -5.68 -4.72
N VAL A 276 2.40 -4.63 -5.42
CA VAL A 276 1.76 -4.71 -6.74
C VAL A 276 2.11 -3.46 -7.54
N THR A 277 2.14 -3.57 -8.87
CA THR A 277 2.36 -2.42 -9.76
C THR A 277 1.13 -2.16 -10.63
N LEU A 278 0.68 -0.90 -10.67
CA LEU A 278 -0.35 -0.45 -11.61
C LEU A 278 0.32 0.22 -12.81
N ARG A 279 -0.17 -0.09 -14.02
CA ARG A 279 0.27 0.53 -15.27
C ARG A 279 -0.26 1.96 -15.38
N SER A 280 0.55 2.85 -15.95
CA SER A 280 0.06 4.09 -16.53
C SER A 280 -0.54 3.85 -17.90
N THR A 281 -1.62 4.55 -18.20
CA THR A 281 -2.18 4.68 -19.56
C THR A 281 -1.51 5.78 -20.34
#